data_AF-A0A7S3UYG1-F1
#
_entry.id   AF-A0A7S3UYG1-F1
#
_cell.length_a   1.000
_cell.length_b   1.000
_cell.length_c   1.000
_cell.angle_alpha   90.00
_cell.angle_beta   90.00
_cell.angle_gamma   90.00
#
_symmetry.space_group_name_H-M   'P 1'
#
loop_
_entity.id
_entity.type
_entity.pdbx_description
1 polymer ?
#
loop_
_entity_poly.entity_id
_entity_poly.type
_entity_poly.pdbx_seq_one_letter_code
_entity_poly.pdbx_strand_id
1 'polypeptide(L)'
;LQGTIEAAECLPGYYTPTIESSECYPCPPGTSCEESGTFIVDICPPGTYRSTIEEDGLPCMACPQGTWSKNWELGEVGECVRCPTGAVCSSEAMTNPCGRADLPTPFEPVVSVDGVATQEYLVHPDERVYFSSYECLKLNSGWTTNEMDPFYQKYFFGELVPPYIDLLGRGAHFRPTNNDNRKYQLDNAKCYYNGQRYGTTLYQRFADYYGPAYDIQTGLPHQGYSPDDETYSGYFGTGSRYIDLPYARVFEAAYNCTHGIMLFNNDTSHDPTGTMVYTDPYNDPDVSPSFESRVIYKGGDYFYPGTCEADQICDFDSAADAERCAEGYVCEEESTKSESVLFYCREGYVCDFGTTPDVSLEAPMGQFHQLCPAGFVCADGTGLGQSERNSCPADHFCPTGTAS
;
A
#
# COMPACT_ATOMS: atom_id res chain seq x y z
N LEU A 1 -44.95 25.03 -12.76
CA LEU A 1 -46.33 25.41 -12.38
C LEU A 1 -46.46 26.94 -12.51
N GLN A 2 -47.49 27.47 -13.19
CA GLN A 2 -47.79 28.92 -13.13
C GLN A 2 -48.97 29.15 -12.19
N GLY A 3 -48.73 29.88 -11.10
CA GLY A 3 -49.74 30.32 -10.12
C GLY A 3 -49.98 29.34 -8.96
N THR A 4 -49.07 29.31 -7.99
CA THR A 4 -49.33 28.71 -6.66
C THR A 4 -49.70 29.83 -5.67
N ILE A 5 -50.65 29.55 -4.77
CA ILE A 5 -51.07 30.50 -3.72
C ILE A 5 -50.16 30.47 -2.49
N GLU A 6 -49.26 29.48 -2.42
CA GLU A 6 -48.26 29.28 -1.37
C GLU A 6 -46.94 28.83 -1.99
N ALA A 7 -45.84 29.01 -1.25
CA ALA A 7 -44.54 28.48 -1.63
C ALA A 7 -44.59 26.95 -1.62
N ALA A 8 -44.08 26.31 -2.67
CA ALA A 8 -44.01 24.87 -2.77
C ALA A 8 -42.60 24.39 -2.38
N GLU A 9 -42.53 23.34 -1.56
CA GLU A 9 -41.29 22.62 -1.30
C GLU A 9 -40.84 21.92 -2.59
N CYS A 10 -39.53 21.88 -2.82
CA CYS A 10 -38.98 21.05 -3.88
C CYS A 10 -39.20 19.58 -3.55
N LEU A 11 -39.59 18.81 -4.56
CA LEU A 11 -39.73 17.36 -4.43
C LEU A 11 -38.34 16.72 -4.28
N PRO A 12 -38.25 15.52 -3.67
CA PRO A 12 -37.02 14.75 -3.63
C PRO A 12 -36.35 14.65 -5.00
N GLY A 13 -35.03 14.78 -5.01
CA GLY A 13 -34.21 14.87 -6.23
C GLY A 13 -33.98 16.30 -6.73
N TYR A 14 -34.64 17.29 -6.12
CA TYR A 14 -34.50 18.69 -6.47
C TYR A 14 -34.22 19.56 -5.24
N TYR A 15 -33.51 20.66 -5.44
CA TYR A 15 -33.14 21.59 -4.38
C TYR A 15 -33.25 23.06 -4.81
N THR A 16 -33.28 23.97 -3.84
CA THR A 16 -33.22 25.43 -4.07
C THR A 16 -32.13 26.06 -3.22
N PRO A 17 -30.99 26.48 -3.79
CA PRO A 17 -29.84 26.94 -3.00
C PRO A 17 -30.02 28.33 -2.38
N THR A 18 -30.90 29.17 -2.94
CA THR A 18 -31.03 30.57 -2.56
C THR A 18 -32.47 30.96 -2.28
N ILE A 19 -32.65 31.97 -1.42
CA ILE A 19 -33.93 32.69 -1.31
C ILE A 19 -34.31 33.28 -2.67
N GLU A 20 -35.62 33.48 -2.90
CA GLU A 20 -36.17 33.98 -4.17
C GLU A 20 -35.97 33.06 -5.40
N SER A 21 -35.57 31.81 -5.20
CA SER A 21 -35.54 30.81 -6.28
C SER A 21 -36.94 30.66 -6.88
N SER A 22 -37.03 30.80 -8.21
CA SER A 22 -38.30 30.71 -8.94
C SER A 22 -38.60 29.30 -9.46
N GLU A 23 -37.62 28.41 -9.39
CA GLU A 23 -37.70 27.02 -9.81
C GLU A 23 -36.81 26.13 -8.92
N CYS A 24 -37.14 24.84 -8.88
CA CYS A 24 -36.32 23.82 -8.22
C CYS A 24 -35.31 23.27 -9.22
N TYR A 25 -34.05 23.15 -8.82
CA TYR A 25 -32.98 22.62 -9.65
C TYR A 25 -32.77 21.13 -9.36
N PRO A 26 -32.42 20.32 -10.36
CA PRO A 26 -32.04 18.94 -10.10
C PRO A 26 -30.82 18.90 -9.17
N CYS A 27 -30.79 17.92 -8.27
CA CYS A 27 -29.66 17.69 -7.39
C CYS A 27 -28.39 17.41 -8.23
N PRO A 28 -27.28 18.13 -8.03
CA PRO A 28 -26.10 17.98 -8.85
C PRO A 28 -25.42 16.62 -8.65
N PRO A 29 -24.65 16.12 -9.63
CA PRO A 29 -23.83 14.92 -9.47
C PRO A 29 -22.88 15.03 -8.26
N GLY A 30 -22.63 13.91 -7.59
CA GLY A 30 -21.85 13.84 -6.35
C GLY A 30 -22.62 14.27 -5.10
N THR A 31 -23.91 14.54 -5.21
CA THR A 31 -24.78 14.96 -4.09
C THR A 31 -26.15 14.28 -4.13
N SER A 32 -26.80 14.14 -2.98
CA SER A 32 -28.14 13.60 -2.80
C SER A 32 -29.11 14.62 -2.18
N CYS A 33 -30.38 14.52 -2.58
CA CYS A 33 -31.47 15.38 -2.15
C CYS A 33 -32.68 14.51 -1.82
N GLU A 34 -32.61 13.78 -0.70
CA GLU A 34 -33.61 12.78 -0.34
C GLU A 34 -34.87 13.39 0.27
N GLU A 35 -34.72 14.50 1.00
CA GLU A 35 -35.82 15.17 1.68
C GLU A 35 -36.56 16.15 0.75
N SER A 36 -37.82 16.42 1.07
CA SER A 36 -38.56 17.51 0.44
C SER A 36 -38.07 18.86 1.00
N GLY A 37 -38.04 19.89 0.17
CA GLY A 37 -37.65 21.24 0.60
C GLY A 37 -36.15 21.42 0.86
N THR A 38 -35.30 20.55 0.31
CA THR A 38 -33.84 20.64 0.40
C THR A 38 -33.32 21.97 -0.15
N PHE A 39 -32.50 22.66 0.64
CA PHE A 39 -31.80 23.90 0.24
C PHE A 39 -30.27 23.79 0.39
N ILE A 40 -29.81 22.86 1.25
CA ILE A 40 -28.42 22.40 1.33
C ILE A 40 -28.45 20.93 0.94
N VAL A 41 -27.68 20.55 -0.07
CA VAL A 41 -27.60 19.18 -0.56
C VAL A 41 -26.69 18.34 0.33
N ASP A 42 -26.97 17.04 0.44
CA ASP A 42 -26.09 16.08 1.11
C ASP A 42 -25.00 15.64 0.14
N ILE A 43 -23.77 15.59 0.60
CA ILE A 43 -22.61 15.28 -0.24
C ILE A 43 -22.38 13.77 -0.20
N CYS A 44 -22.11 13.15 -1.35
CA CYS A 44 -21.76 11.73 -1.38
C CYS A 44 -20.42 11.50 -0.68
N PRO A 45 -20.39 10.72 0.42
CA PRO A 45 -19.16 10.40 1.14
C PRO A 45 -18.23 9.48 0.34
N PRO A 46 -16.97 9.30 0.79
CA PRO A 46 -16.04 8.34 0.22
C PRO A 46 -16.68 6.96 0.07
N GLY A 47 -16.30 6.26 -1.00
CA GLY A 47 -16.90 4.98 -1.37
C GLY A 47 -18.29 5.10 -1.99
N THR A 48 -18.85 6.31 -2.19
CA THR A 48 -20.16 6.48 -2.83
C THR A 48 -20.14 7.50 -3.96
N TYR A 49 -21.08 7.37 -4.89
CA TYR A 49 -21.24 8.23 -6.05
C TYR A 49 -22.71 8.51 -6.34
N ARG A 50 -23.00 9.54 -7.14
CA ARG A 50 -24.33 9.75 -7.70
C ARG A 50 -24.30 10.63 -8.95
N SER A 51 -24.92 10.16 -10.04
CA SER A 51 -25.02 10.87 -11.31
C SER A 51 -26.33 11.65 -11.43
N THR A 52 -27.44 10.96 -11.68
CA THR A 52 -28.77 11.51 -11.89
C THR A 52 -29.81 10.71 -11.13
N ILE A 53 -30.99 11.29 -10.91
CA ILE A 53 -32.10 10.58 -10.25
C ILE A 53 -32.62 9.42 -11.09
N GLU A 54 -32.56 9.54 -12.42
CA GLU A 54 -33.05 8.53 -13.35
C GLU A 54 -32.18 7.27 -13.37
N GLU A 55 -30.87 7.42 -13.17
CA GLU A 55 -29.90 6.32 -13.22
C GLU A 55 -29.65 5.69 -11.85
N ASP A 56 -29.39 6.52 -10.83
CA ASP A 56 -28.93 6.06 -9.51
C ASP A 56 -30.00 6.20 -8.41
N GLY A 57 -31.06 6.95 -8.66
CA GLY A 57 -32.11 7.22 -7.67
C GLY A 57 -31.81 8.42 -6.76
N LEU A 58 -32.39 8.39 -5.56
CA LEU A 58 -32.31 9.50 -4.59
C LEU A 58 -31.03 9.49 -3.72
N PRO A 59 -30.67 8.38 -3.05
CA PRO A 59 -29.49 8.33 -2.20
C PRO A 59 -28.21 8.23 -3.03
N CYS A 60 -27.07 8.50 -2.40
CA CYS A 60 -25.77 8.15 -2.97
C CYS A 60 -25.63 6.62 -3.06
N MET A 61 -25.08 6.14 -4.18
CA MET A 61 -24.89 4.74 -4.48
C MET A 61 -23.49 4.30 -4.07
N ALA A 62 -23.37 3.09 -3.53
CA ALA A 62 -22.08 2.52 -3.18
C ALA A 62 -21.25 2.24 -4.45
N CYS A 63 -19.96 2.56 -4.41
CA CYS A 63 -19.00 2.05 -5.38
C CYS A 63 -19.05 0.50 -5.37
N PRO A 64 -19.18 -0.14 -6.54
CA PRO A 64 -19.34 -1.59 -6.62
C PRO A 64 -18.08 -2.33 -6.17
N GLN A 65 -18.22 -3.62 -5.85
CA GLN A 65 -17.06 -4.51 -5.62
C GLN A 65 -16.10 -4.44 -6.81
N GLY A 66 -14.81 -4.63 -6.53
CA GLY A 66 -13.75 -4.38 -7.51
C GLY A 66 -13.32 -2.91 -7.62
N THR A 67 -13.99 -1.99 -6.92
CA THR A 67 -13.62 -0.58 -6.88
C THR A 67 -13.59 -0.04 -5.45
N TRP A 68 -12.93 1.10 -5.27
CA TRP A 68 -12.81 1.81 -4.00
C TRP A 68 -12.78 3.32 -4.25
N SER A 69 -13.02 4.15 -3.23
CA SER A 69 -12.80 5.60 -3.33
C SER A 69 -12.58 6.22 -1.96
N LYS A 70 -11.58 7.10 -1.87
CA LYS A 70 -11.34 7.98 -0.72
C LYS A 70 -11.88 9.40 -0.91
N ASN A 71 -12.48 9.66 -2.08
CA ASN A 71 -12.89 10.99 -2.44
C ASN A 71 -14.39 11.16 -2.32
N TRP A 72 -14.78 12.32 -1.80
CA TRP A 72 -16.15 12.80 -1.74
C TRP A 72 -16.61 13.25 -3.13
N GLU A 73 -17.91 13.43 -3.33
CA GLU A 73 -18.47 14.07 -4.53
C GLU A 73 -18.23 13.33 -5.85
N LEU A 74 -18.22 11.99 -5.84
CA LEU A 74 -18.14 11.24 -7.09
C LEU A 74 -19.45 11.37 -7.88
N GLY A 75 -19.33 11.83 -9.12
CA GLY A 75 -20.43 12.14 -10.02
C GLY A 75 -20.96 10.95 -10.80
N GLU A 76 -20.25 9.83 -10.87
CA GLU A 76 -20.68 8.64 -11.61
C GLU A 76 -19.90 7.39 -11.16
N VAL A 77 -20.39 6.20 -11.54
CA VAL A 77 -19.76 4.92 -11.18
C VAL A 77 -18.34 4.78 -11.74
N GLY A 78 -18.06 5.39 -12.89
CA GLY A 78 -16.75 5.35 -13.54
C GLY A 78 -15.67 6.15 -12.80
N GLU A 79 -16.08 6.98 -11.84
CA GLU A 79 -15.19 7.74 -10.96
C GLU A 79 -14.75 6.94 -9.72
N CYS A 80 -15.32 5.75 -9.49
CA CYS A 80 -14.81 4.81 -8.50
C CYS A 80 -13.46 4.24 -8.99
N VAL A 81 -12.47 4.22 -8.11
CA VAL A 81 -11.10 3.82 -8.43
C VAL A 81 -11.01 2.29 -8.49
N ARG A 82 -10.40 1.76 -9.55
CA ARG A 82 -10.29 0.30 -9.76
C ARG A 82 -9.39 -0.38 -8.73
N CYS A 83 -9.72 -1.59 -8.32
CA CYS A 83 -8.79 -2.44 -7.57
C CYS A 83 -7.63 -2.91 -8.47
N PRO A 84 -6.37 -2.87 -8.03
CA PRO A 84 -5.24 -3.33 -8.83
C PRO A 84 -5.22 -4.85 -9.00
N THR A 85 -4.55 -5.35 -10.03
CA THR A 85 -4.30 -6.78 -10.22
C THR A 85 -3.59 -7.40 -9.01
N GLY A 86 -3.92 -8.64 -8.67
CA GLY A 86 -3.39 -9.32 -7.50
C GLY A 86 -3.99 -8.85 -6.16
N ALA A 87 -4.87 -7.85 -6.16
CA ALA A 87 -5.69 -7.48 -5.00
C ALA A 87 -7.17 -7.82 -5.26
N VAL A 88 -7.95 -7.93 -4.19
CA VAL A 88 -9.37 -8.28 -4.23
C VAL A 88 -10.14 -7.26 -3.39
N CYS A 89 -10.95 -6.44 -4.06
CA CYS A 89 -11.80 -5.46 -3.40
C CYS A 89 -13.19 -6.07 -3.23
N SER A 90 -13.43 -6.67 -2.06
CA SER A 90 -14.56 -7.58 -1.83
C SER A 90 -15.84 -6.92 -1.30
N SER A 91 -15.74 -5.68 -0.82
CA SER A 91 -16.88 -4.90 -0.30
C SER A 91 -17.32 -3.83 -1.28
N GLU A 92 -18.61 -3.50 -1.23
CA GLU A 92 -19.13 -2.26 -1.81
C GLU A 92 -18.79 -1.09 -0.89
N ALA A 93 -18.74 0.12 -1.44
CA ALA A 93 -18.38 1.35 -0.73
C ALA A 93 -17.03 1.29 0.02
N MET A 94 -16.05 0.60 -0.54
CA MET A 94 -14.71 0.51 0.03
C MET A 94 -14.00 1.86 0.00
N THR A 95 -13.45 2.28 1.14
CA THR A 95 -12.70 3.54 1.29
C THR A 95 -11.22 3.29 1.58
N ASN A 96 -10.88 2.21 2.30
CA ASN A 96 -9.53 1.95 2.76
C ASN A 96 -8.99 0.63 2.22
N PRO A 97 -8.54 0.58 0.94
CA PRO A 97 -8.08 -0.66 0.35
C PRO A 97 -6.78 -1.20 0.98
N CYS A 98 -6.00 -0.36 1.66
CA CYS A 98 -4.81 -0.73 2.41
C CYS A 98 -4.62 0.25 3.58
N GLY A 99 -3.83 -0.15 4.58
CA GLY A 99 -3.58 0.68 5.77
C GLY A 99 -2.09 0.80 6.12
N ARG A 100 -1.78 1.54 7.19
CA ARG A 100 -0.39 1.79 7.61
C ARG A 100 0.39 0.53 7.95
N ALA A 101 -0.31 -0.52 8.38
CA ALA A 101 0.29 -1.84 8.62
C ALA A 101 0.81 -2.52 7.34
N ASP A 102 0.32 -2.11 6.16
CA ASP A 102 0.78 -2.60 4.87
C ASP A 102 2.04 -1.90 4.37
N LEU A 103 2.37 -0.72 4.92
CA LEU A 103 3.53 0.07 4.51
C LEU A 103 4.86 -0.63 4.83
N PRO A 104 5.95 -0.27 4.15
CA PRO A 104 7.26 -0.83 4.46
C PRO A 104 7.73 -0.55 5.89
N THR A 105 8.40 -1.55 6.49
CA THR A 105 8.99 -1.46 7.84
C THR A 105 10.47 -1.06 7.79
N PRO A 106 11.01 -0.47 8.86
CA PRO A 106 12.41 -0.07 8.93
C PRO A 106 13.34 -1.25 9.16
N PHE A 107 14.59 -1.02 8.79
CA PHE A 107 15.70 -1.88 9.18
C PHE A 107 16.00 -1.64 10.64
N GLU A 108 15.88 -2.69 11.45
CA GLU A 108 16.09 -2.64 12.89
C GLU A 108 17.38 -3.36 13.27
N PRO A 109 18.27 -2.73 14.07
CA PRO A 109 19.52 -3.37 14.45
C PRO A 109 19.25 -4.54 15.39
N VAL A 110 19.93 -5.66 15.16
CA VAL A 110 19.81 -6.89 15.96
C VAL A 110 21.14 -7.35 16.52
N VAL A 111 21.08 -7.89 17.74
CA VAL A 111 22.21 -8.47 18.47
C VAL A 111 21.87 -9.91 18.88
N SER A 112 22.89 -10.69 19.22
CA SER A 112 22.73 -12.04 19.73
C SER A 112 22.54 -12.02 21.24
N VAL A 113 21.44 -12.61 21.72
CA VAL A 113 21.23 -12.96 23.14
C VAL A 113 21.02 -14.47 23.20
N ASP A 114 21.98 -15.19 23.79
CA ASP A 114 21.97 -16.66 23.87
C ASP A 114 21.77 -17.37 22.50
N GLY A 115 22.28 -16.77 21.42
CA GLY A 115 22.16 -17.29 20.05
C GLY A 115 20.84 -16.95 19.36
N VAL A 116 19.97 -16.16 19.99
CA VAL A 116 18.74 -15.64 19.42
C VAL A 116 18.95 -14.20 18.94
N ALA A 117 18.52 -13.90 17.72
CA ALA A 117 18.53 -12.53 17.20
C ALA A 117 17.45 -11.70 17.91
N THR A 118 17.87 -10.68 18.65
CA THR A 118 17.01 -9.80 19.44
C THR A 118 17.27 -8.35 19.04
N GLN A 119 16.24 -7.51 19.03
CA GLN A 119 16.36 -6.08 18.74
C GLN A 119 17.35 -5.42 19.70
N GLU A 120 18.31 -4.65 19.17
CA GLU A 120 19.42 -4.06 19.95
C GLU A 120 18.93 -3.19 21.10
N TYR A 121 17.83 -2.46 20.90
CA TYR A 121 17.28 -1.55 21.89
C TYR A 121 16.60 -2.26 23.08
N LEU A 122 16.26 -3.55 22.95
CA LEU A 122 15.72 -4.36 24.05
C LEU A 122 16.82 -4.90 24.98
N VAL A 123 18.09 -4.70 24.63
CA VAL A 123 19.24 -5.31 25.32
C VAL A 123 20.12 -4.23 25.95
N HIS A 124 20.50 -4.43 27.22
CA HIS A 124 21.38 -3.52 27.93
C HIS A 124 22.74 -3.45 27.20
N PRO A 125 23.37 -2.26 27.05
CA PRO A 125 24.62 -2.11 26.29
C PRO A 125 25.74 -3.10 26.63
N ASP A 126 25.88 -3.43 27.91
CA ASP A 126 26.92 -4.36 28.41
C ASP A 126 26.67 -5.83 28.03
N GLU A 127 25.45 -6.18 27.63
CA GLU A 127 25.03 -7.55 27.27
C GLU A 127 24.99 -7.77 25.75
N ARG A 128 25.27 -6.73 24.95
CA ARG A 128 25.17 -6.79 23.49
C ARG A 128 26.30 -7.60 22.88
N VAL A 129 25.93 -8.70 22.22
CA VAL A 129 26.86 -9.47 21.38
C VAL A 129 26.52 -9.20 19.91
N TYR A 130 27.39 -8.46 19.22
CA TYR A 130 27.18 -8.12 17.81
C TYR A 130 27.52 -9.30 16.90
N PHE A 131 26.67 -9.53 15.88
CA PHE A 131 26.93 -10.51 14.84
C PHE A 131 28.08 -10.07 13.93
N SER A 132 28.92 -11.02 13.53
CA SER A 132 29.73 -10.87 12.32
C SER A 132 28.86 -10.90 11.05
N SER A 133 29.42 -10.51 9.91
CA SER A 133 28.72 -10.56 8.62
C SER A 133 28.22 -11.96 8.28
N TYR A 134 29.03 -12.98 8.53
CA TYR A 134 28.67 -14.37 8.31
C TYR A 134 27.54 -14.82 9.22
N GLU A 135 27.62 -14.55 10.52
CA GLU A 135 26.58 -14.97 11.47
C GLU A 135 25.24 -14.30 11.18
N CYS A 136 25.26 -13.01 10.81
CA CYS A 136 24.07 -12.27 10.43
C CYS A 136 23.40 -12.85 9.19
N LEU A 137 24.15 -13.04 8.10
CA LEU A 137 23.57 -13.50 6.84
C LEU A 137 23.10 -14.96 6.92
N LYS A 138 23.75 -15.79 7.74
CA LYS A 138 23.34 -17.16 8.04
C LYS A 138 21.97 -17.25 8.73
N LEU A 139 21.45 -16.17 9.32
CA LEU A 139 20.10 -16.15 9.89
C LEU A 139 19.01 -16.29 8.81
N ASN A 140 19.33 -16.02 7.54
CA ASN A 140 18.39 -16.25 6.45
C ASN A 140 18.34 -17.73 6.04
N SER A 141 17.12 -18.27 5.91
CA SER A 141 16.90 -19.63 5.41
C SER A 141 17.46 -19.80 4.00
N GLY A 142 18.04 -20.97 3.69
CA GLY A 142 18.63 -21.25 2.39
C GLY A 142 19.95 -20.52 2.08
N TRP A 143 20.44 -19.62 2.95
CA TRP A 143 21.64 -18.83 2.65
C TRP A 143 22.90 -19.70 2.52
N THR A 144 23.09 -20.65 3.44
CA THR A 144 24.25 -21.56 3.41
C THR A 144 24.21 -22.59 2.27
N THR A 145 23.02 -22.88 1.74
CA THR A 145 22.81 -23.80 0.61
C THR A 145 22.77 -23.07 -0.73
N ASN A 146 22.85 -21.73 -0.73
CA ASN A 146 22.68 -20.87 -1.92
C ASN A 146 21.31 -21.07 -2.60
N GLU A 147 20.29 -21.36 -1.80
CA GLU A 147 18.87 -21.53 -2.19
C GLU A 147 18.01 -20.37 -1.67
N MET A 148 18.62 -19.37 -1.00
CA MET A 148 17.91 -18.20 -0.51
C MET A 148 17.44 -17.33 -1.66
N ASP A 149 16.15 -17.02 -1.67
CA ASP A 149 15.58 -16.00 -2.53
C ASP A 149 15.86 -14.60 -1.94
N PRO A 150 16.56 -13.69 -2.67
CA PRO A 150 16.78 -12.33 -2.23
C PRO A 150 15.49 -11.55 -1.92
N PHE A 151 14.38 -11.85 -2.60
CA PHE A 151 13.09 -11.19 -2.35
C PHE A 151 12.62 -11.43 -0.91
N TYR A 152 12.71 -12.67 -0.42
CA TYR A 152 12.30 -13.06 0.94
C TYR A 152 13.40 -12.90 2.01
N GLN A 153 14.54 -12.27 1.69
CA GLN A 153 15.60 -11.99 2.65
C GLN A 153 15.11 -11.10 3.82
N LYS A 154 15.44 -11.48 5.06
CA LYS A 154 15.03 -10.77 6.28
C LYS A 154 16.18 -10.16 7.08
N TYR A 155 17.37 -10.76 7.01
CA TYR A 155 18.55 -10.29 7.73
C TYR A 155 19.60 -9.74 6.78
N PHE A 156 20.14 -8.58 7.13
CA PHE A 156 21.03 -7.79 6.29
C PHE A 156 22.24 -7.31 7.10
N PHE A 157 23.43 -7.31 6.50
CA PHE A 157 24.65 -6.84 7.17
C PHE A 157 25.25 -5.62 6.47
N GLY A 158 25.42 -4.52 7.20
CA GLY A 158 25.83 -3.25 6.60
C GLY A 158 25.63 -2.05 7.52
N GLU A 159 25.25 -0.91 6.93
CA GLU A 159 24.99 0.33 7.65
C GLU A 159 23.70 0.98 7.14
N LEU A 160 23.07 1.78 8.01
CA LEU A 160 21.98 2.65 7.58
C LEU A 160 22.52 3.89 6.89
N VAL A 161 21.77 4.35 5.89
CA VAL A 161 22.04 5.56 5.11
C VAL A 161 21.07 6.64 5.59
N PRO A 162 21.57 7.80 6.08
CA PRO A 162 20.72 8.96 6.34
C PRO A 162 20.05 9.48 5.05
N PRO A 163 18.94 10.22 5.12
CA PRO A 163 18.25 10.72 6.31
C PRO A 163 17.40 9.67 7.06
N TYR A 164 16.83 10.07 8.21
CA TYR A 164 15.85 9.29 9.00
C TYR A 164 16.39 8.03 9.68
N ILE A 165 17.39 8.20 10.55
CA ILE A 165 17.82 7.18 11.51
C ILE A 165 17.38 7.64 12.91
N ASP A 166 16.59 6.84 13.60
CA ASP A 166 16.09 7.19 14.93
C ASP A 166 17.10 6.86 16.06
N LEU A 167 16.76 7.24 17.30
CA LEU A 167 17.61 6.99 18.48
C LEU A 167 17.78 5.50 18.82
N LEU A 168 16.90 4.64 18.31
CA LEU A 168 17.00 3.19 18.46
C LEU A 168 17.89 2.57 17.38
N GLY A 169 18.42 3.40 16.46
CA GLY A 169 19.28 2.98 15.37
C GLY A 169 18.52 2.32 14.23
N ARG A 170 17.21 2.58 14.10
CA ARG A 170 16.34 2.10 13.03
C ARG A 170 16.28 3.12 11.90
N GLY A 171 16.13 2.65 10.67
CA GLY A 171 16.04 3.57 9.53
C GLY A 171 15.56 2.91 8.26
N ALA A 172 15.34 3.75 7.26
CA ALA A 172 14.72 3.35 6.00
C ALA A 172 15.67 2.83 4.95
N HIS A 173 16.82 3.48 4.85
CA HIS A 173 17.76 3.19 3.80
C HIS A 173 18.90 2.36 4.35
N PHE A 174 19.15 1.24 3.69
CA PHE A 174 20.17 0.30 4.09
C PHE A 174 21.19 0.15 2.96
N ARG A 175 22.47 0.17 3.33
CA ARG A 175 23.58 -0.08 2.41
C ARG A 175 24.35 -1.30 2.88
N PRO A 176 24.37 -2.39 2.08
CA PRO A 176 25.25 -3.52 2.34
C PRO A 176 26.71 -3.04 2.36
N THR A 177 27.42 -3.28 3.46
CA THR A 177 28.83 -2.89 3.62
C THR A 177 29.53 -3.76 4.67
N ASN A 178 30.83 -3.53 4.87
CA ASN A 178 31.64 -4.13 5.91
C ASN A 178 32.30 -3.05 6.78
N ASN A 179 33.03 -3.45 7.81
CA ASN A 179 33.66 -2.49 8.74
C ASN A 179 34.69 -1.55 8.10
N ASP A 180 35.26 -1.92 6.95
CA ASP A 180 36.32 -1.14 6.29
C ASP A 180 35.77 -0.11 5.28
N ASN A 181 34.55 -0.31 4.76
CA ASN A 181 33.97 0.48 3.66
C ASN A 181 32.77 1.32 4.09
N ARG A 182 32.69 1.68 5.37
CA ARG A 182 31.59 2.48 5.92
C ARG A 182 31.68 3.93 5.49
N LYS A 183 30.53 4.57 5.31
CA LYS A 183 30.45 5.99 4.92
C LYS A 183 29.73 6.84 5.94
N TYR A 184 28.73 6.30 6.61
CA TYR A 184 27.81 7.07 7.47
C TYR A 184 27.94 6.68 8.94
N GLN A 185 28.03 5.38 9.25
CA GLN A 185 28.13 4.92 10.64
C GLN A 185 29.59 4.78 11.10
N LEU A 186 29.96 5.55 12.13
CA LEU A 186 31.34 5.65 12.63
C LEU A 186 31.80 4.45 13.48
N ASP A 187 30.88 3.70 14.10
CA ASP A 187 31.24 2.62 15.04
C ASP A 187 31.65 1.31 14.35
N ASN A 188 30.67 0.51 13.91
CA ASN A 188 30.85 -0.72 13.14
C ASN A 188 29.64 -0.95 12.23
N ALA A 189 29.82 -1.76 11.18
CA ALA A 189 28.70 -2.31 10.43
C ALA A 189 27.94 -3.30 11.33
N LYS A 190 26.63 -3.31 11.24
CA LYS A 190 25.73 -4.07 12.11
C LYS A 190 24.87 -5.05 11.32
N CYS A 191 24.29 -6.00 12.05
CA CYS A 191 23.21 -6.83 11.54
C CYS A 191 21.88 -6.11 11.73
N TYR A 192 21.04 -6.15 10.70
CA TYR A 192 19.72 -5.55 10.67
C TYR A 192 18.67 -6.59 10.29
N TYR A 193 17.51 -6.51 10.91
CA TYR A 193 16.31 -7.24 10.54
C TYR A 193 15.34 -6.30 9.82
N ASN A 194 14.75 -6.77 8.73
CA ASN A 194 13.61 -6.13 8.09
C ASN A 194 12.69 -7.21 7.52
N GLY A 195 11.49 -7.34 8.10
CA GLY A 195 10.52 -8.35 7.69
C GLY A 195 9.64 -7.95 6.51
N GLN A 196 9.56 -6.65 6.21
CA GLN A 196 8.59 -6.07 5.27
C GLN A 196 9.20 -4.85 4.56
N ARG A 197 10.39 -5.01 3.96
CA ARG A 197 11.11 -3.88 3.34
C ARG A 197 10.42 -3.27 2.12
N TYR A 198 9.49 -3.99 1.50
CA TYR A 198 8.70 -3.56 0.35
C TYR A 198 7.22 -3.33 0.70
N GLY A 199 6.84 -3.37 1.98
CA GLY A 199 5.43 -3.41 2.37
C GLY A 199 4.84 -4.82 2.24
N THR A 200 3.58 -5.00 2.66
CA THR A 200 2.86 -6.25 2.42
C THR A 200 2.65 -6.44 0.92
N THR A 201 2.32 -7.66 0.49
CA THR A 201 2.00 -7.91 -0.91
C THR A 201 0.86 -7.01 -1.40
N LEU A 202 -0.08 -6.64 -0.51
CA LEU A 202 -1.19 -5.76 -0.84
C LEU A 202 -0.68 -4.37 -1.22
N TYR A 203 0.11 -3.73 -0.35
CA TYR A 203 0.76 -2.46 -0.66
C TYR A 203 1.58 -2.54 -1.95
N GLN A 204 2.33 -3.62 -2.16
CA GLN A 204 3.10 -3.81 -3.38
C GLN A 204 2.21 -3.83 -4.63
N ARG A 205 1.02 -4.46 -4.59
CA ARG A 205 0.10 -4.44 -5.74
C ARG A 205 -0.36 -3.01 -6.08
N PHE A 206 -0.67 -2.21 -5.06
CA PHE A 206 -1.05 -0.81 -5.25
C PHE A 206 0.13 0.02 -5.78
N ALA A 207 1.32 -0.17 -5.22
CA ALA A 207 2.51 0.57 -5.63
C ALA A 207 2.94 0.23 -7.06
N ASP A 208 2.89 -1.05 -7.44
CA ASP A 208 3.23 -1.52 -8.77
C ASP A 208 2.23 -1.05 -9.84
N TYR A 209 0.94 -1.00 -9.49
CA TYR A 209 -0.14 -0.70 -10.43
C TYR A 209 -0.31 0.80 -10.69
N TYR A 210 -0.34 1.63 -9.64
CA TYR A 210 -0.47 3.08 -9.78
C TYR A 210 0.87 3.79 -9.97
N GLY A 211 1.96 3.20 -9.48
CA GLY A 211 3.29 3.73 -9.65
C GLY A 211 3.55 5.03 -8.87
N PRO A 212 4.28 6.00 -9.45
CA PRO A 212 4.67 7.23 -8.77
C PRO A 212 3.48 8.11 -8.37
N ALA A 213 3.69 9.09 -7.51
CA ALA A 213 2.65 10.03 -7.14
C ALA A 213 2.07 10.75 -8.39
N TYR A 214 0.78 11.04 -8.40
CA TYR A 214 0.06 11.59 -9.56
C TYR A 214 0.74 12.85 -10.15
N ASP A 215 1.22 13.75 -9.29
CA ASP A 215 1.89 14.97 -9.69
C ASP A 215 3.26 14.72 -10.36
N ILE A 216 3.95 13.66 -9.93
CA ILE A 216 5.19 13.19 -10.57
C ILE A 216 4.88 12.61 -11.96
N GLN A 217 3.81 11.83 -12.07
CA GLN A 217 3.42 11.18 -13.34
C GLN A 217 2.92 12.18 -14.39
N THR A 218 2.10 13.14 -13.97
CA THR A 218 1.39 14.04 -14.89
C THR A 218 2.03 15.42 -15.00
N GLY A 219 2.88 15.80 -14.03
CA GLY A 219 3.39 17.17 -13.88
C GLY A 219 2.35 18.17 -13.39
N LEU A 220 1.16 17.71 -12.97
CA LEU A 220 0.06 18.55 -12.50
C LEU A 220 -0.35 18.13 -11.08
N PRO A 221 -0.60 19.08 -10.18
CA PRO A 221 -1.16 18.73 -8.87
C PRO A 221 -2.60 18.22 -9.03
N HIS A 222 -3.01 17.35 -8.12
CA HIS A 222 -4.40 16.95 -7.90
C HIS A 222 -4.89 17.50 -6.56
N GLN A 223 -6.20 17.44 -6.32
CA GLN A 223 -6.75 17.85 -5.03
C GLN A 223 -6.34 16.91 -3.86
N GLY A 224 -5.59 15.84 -4.11
CA GLY A 224 -5.18 14.90 -3.06
C GLY A 224 -6.35 14.04 -2.57
N TYR A 225 -6.01 13.01 -1.81
CA TYR A 225 -6.99 12.20 -1.10
C TYR A 225 -7.53 12.92 0.13
N SER A 226 -8.70 12.51 0.59
CA SER A 226 -9.19 12.88 1.90
C SER A 226 -8.26 12.29 2.98
N PRO A 227 -7.89 13.04 4.03
CA PRO A 227 -7.05 12.51 5.10
C PRO A 227 -7.78 11.44 5.95
N ASP A 228 -9.11 11.45 5.93
CA ASP A 228 -9.98 10.47 6.58
C ASP A 228 -11.37 10.46 5.94
N ASP A 229 -12.22 9.50 6.33
CA ASP A 229 -13.57 9.32 5.79
C ASP A 229 -14.57 10.38 6.30
N GLU A 230 -14.18 11.32 7.16
CA GLU A 230 -15.06 12.33 7.78
C GLU A 230 -14.74 13.77 7.34
N THR A 231 -13.53 14.01 6.84
CA THR A 231 -13.03 15.35 6.53
C THR A 231 -13.34 15.72 5.09
N TYR A 232 -14.15 16.77 4.91
CA TYR A 232 -14.41 17.36 3.60
C TYR A 232 -13.98 18.84 3.59
N SER A 233 -13.05 19.18 2.70
CA SER A 233 -12.46 20.53 2.63
C SER A 233 -13.14 21.46 1.60
N GLY A 234 -14.36 21.11 1.17
CA GLY A 234 -15.08 21.86 0.14
C GLY A 234 -14.84 21.33 -1.27
N TYR A 235 -15.63 21.84 -2.21
CA TYR A 235 -15.76 21.34 -3.60
C TYR A 235 -14.48 21.44 -4.47
N PHE A 236 -13.53 22.27 -4.02
CA PHE A 236 -12.20 22.42 -4.61
C PHE A 236 -11.11 22.18 -3.57
N GLY A 237 -11.49 21.61 -2.43
CA GLY A 237 -10.61 21.28 -1.32
C GLY A 237 -10.10 19.85 -1.45
N THR A 238 -9.24 19.49 -0.51
CA THR A 238 -8.62 18.17 -0.50
C THR A 238 -9.65 17.05 -0.36
N GLY A 239 -9.47 15.97 -1.13
CA GLY A 239 -10.35 14.80 -1.09
C GLY A 239 -11.73 15.00 -1.74
N SER A 240 -12.01 16.14 -2.38
CA SER A 240 -13.23 16.33 -3.17
C SER A 240 -13.06 15.79 -4.59
N ARG A 241 -14.13 15.29 -5.23
CA ARG A 241 -14.19 14.79 -6.62
C ARG A 241 -13.21 13.66 -6.96
N TYR A 242 -13.43 12.99 -8.09
CA TYR A 242 -12.55 11.91 -8.51
C TYR A 242 -11.11 12.34 -8.81
N ILE A 243 -10.17 11.41 -8.64
CA ILE A 243 -8.79 11.52 -9.08
C ILE A 243 -8.60 10.53 -10.24
N ASP A 244 -8.22 11.03 -11.40
CA ASP A 244 -7.93 10.20 -12.60
C ASP A 244 -6.54 9.56 -12.47
N LEU A 245 -6.40 8.57 -11.59
CA LEU A 245 -5.12 7.93 -11.34
C LEU A 245 -4.63 7.20 -12.61
N PRO A 246 -3.44 7.54 -13.13
CA PRO A 246 -2.81 6.71 -14.15
C PRO A 246 -2.46 5.34 -13.57
N TYR A 247 -2.57 4.29 -14.38
CA TYR A 247 -2.22 2.93 -13.99
C TYR A 247 -1.61 2.15 -15.15
N ALA A 248 -0.81 1.14 -14.82
CA ALA A 248 -0.16 0.26 -15.78
C ALA A 248 -0.83 -1.12 -15.84
N ARG A 249 -1.14 -1.60 -17.05
CA ARG A 249 -1.70 -2.94 -17.28
C ARG A 249 -0.65 -4.06 -17.28
N VAL A 250 0.61 -3.68 -17.29
CA VAL A 250 1.77 -4.58 -17.23
C VAL A 250 2.76 -3.94 -16.28
N PHE A 251 3.53 -4.73 -15.55
CA PHE A 251 4.60 -4.20 -14.73
C PHE A 251 5.65 -3.45 -15.59
N GLU A 252 5.47 -2.13 -15.73
CA GLU A 252 6.30 -1.25 -16.54
C GLU A 252 7.35 -0.57 -15.67
N ALA A 253 8.63 -0.66 -16.05
CA ALA A 253 9.72 -0.05 -15.29
C ALA A 253 9.58 1.49 -15.15
N ALA A 254 8.82 2.14 -16.03
CA ALA A 254 8.51 3.57 -15.95
C ALA A 254 7.57 3.91 -14.78
N TYR A 255 6.80 2.94 -14.30
CA TYR A 255 5.88 3.05 -13.15
C TYR A 255 6.53 2.63 -11.83
N ASN A 256 7.85 2.42 -11.79
CA ASN A 256 8.54 2.20 -10.54
C ASN A 256 8.60 3.47 -9.70
N CYS A 257 8.22 3.34 -8.44
CA CYS A 257 8.29 4.40 -7.44
C CYS A 257 9.21 3.99 -6.28
N THR A 258 9.62 4.96 -5.48
CA THR A 258 10.38 4.70 -4.26
C THR A 258 9.39 4.63 -3.11
N HIS A 259 9.27 3.48 -2.45
CA HIS A 259 8.32 3.31 -1.37
C HIS A 259 8.64 4.20 -0.17
N GLY A 260 7.60 4.70 0.48
CA GLY A 260 7.70 5.36 1.77
C GLY A 260 8.07 4.40 2.88
N ILE A 261 8.22 4.95 4.08
CA ILE A 261 8.52 4.14 5.25
C ILE A 261 7.85 4.65 6.51
N MET A 262 7.35 3.71 7.31
CA MET A 262 6.86 3.98 8.65
C MET A 262 7.99 3.75 9.67
N LEU A 263 8.45 4.81 10.35
CA LEU A 263 9.24 4.64 11.56
C LEU A 263 8.29 4.41 12.73
N PHE A 264 7.94 3.14 12.96
CA PHE A 264 7.00 2.72 14.00
C PHE A 264 7.63 2.77 15.39
N ASN A 265 6.88 2.98 16.47
CA ASN A 265 7.32 2.74 17.84
C ASN A 265 6.41 1.75 18.57
N ASN A 266 6.99 0.68 19.12
CA ASN A 266 6.24 -0.33 19.87
C ASN A 266 6.30 -0.14 21.41
N ASP A 267 6.89 0.96 21.91
CA ASP A 267 6.96 1.25 23.36
C ASP A 267 6.58 2.69 23.71
N THR A 268 5.42 2.83 24.36
CA THR A 268 4.86 4.10 24.83
C THR A 268 5.67 4.69 25.98
N SER A 269 6.65 5.53 25.64
CA SER A 269 6.92 6.72 26.44
C SER A 269 7.08 7.90 25.49
N HIS A 270 5.94 8.51 25.13
CA HIS A 270 5.93 9.85 24.55
C HIS A 270 6.71 10.74 25.52
N ASP A 271 7.93 11.15 25.16
CA ASP A 271 8.70 12.11 25.93
C ASP A 271 8.21 13.51 25.52
N PRO A 272 7.35 14.17 26.32
CA PRO A 272 6.83 15.49 25.97
C PRO A 272 7.91 16.57 26.14
N THR A 273 9.11 16.21 26.65
CA THR A 273 10.20 17.12 26.98
C THR A 273 11.32 17.19 25.92
N GLY A 274 11.13 16.60 24.74
CA GLY A 274 11.82 17.05 23.54
C GLY A 274 13.24 16.50 23.33
N THR A 275 13.43 15.19 23.45
CA THR A 275 14.61 14.57 22.84
C THR A 275 14.40 14.50 21.31
N MET A 276 15.01 15.45 20.60
CA MET A 276 14.89 15.63 19.14
C MET A 276 15.84 14.67 18.41
N VAL A 277 15.33 13.93 17.42
CA VAL A 277 16.21 13.38 16.36
C VAL A 277 16.45 14.47 15.34
N TYR A 278 17.66 14.52 14.82
CA TYR A 278 18.06 15.45 13.78
C TYR A 278 18.33 14.66 12.50
N THR A 279 17.66 15.03 11.40
CA THR A 279 18.18 14.66 10.08
C THR A 279 19.54 15.33 9.87
N ASP A 280 20.44 14.67 9.16
CA ASP A 280 21.72 15.27 8.80
C ASP A 280 21.45 16.53 7.95
N PRO A 281 21.76 17.73 8.44
CA PRO A 281 21.43 18.97 7.74
C PRO A 281 22.16 19.09 6.39
N TYR A 282 23.19 18.28 6.14
CA TYR A 282 23.90 18.23 4.85
C TYR A 282 23.31 17.24 3.85
N ASN A 283 22.46 16.30 4.30
CA ASN A 283 21.89 15.23 3.47
C ASN A 283 20.35 15.19 3.52
N ASP A 284 19.72 16.21 4.09
CA ASP A 284 18.27 16.39 4.09
C ASP A 284 17.84 17.39 2.99
N PRO A 285 17.21 16.94 1.90
CA PRO A 285 16.90 17.79 0.75
C PRO A 285 15.90 18.92 1.06
N ASP A 286 15.02 18.75 2.06
CA ASP A 286 14.01 19.77 2.41
C ASP A 286 14.53 20.86 3.35
N VAL A 287 15.75 20.70 3.89
CA VAL A 287 16.39 21.62 4.85
C VAL A 287 17.72 22.19 4.32
N SER A 288 18.08 21.80 3.10
CA SER A 288 19.35 22.13 2.44
C SER A 288 19.62 23.62 2.12
N PRO A 289 18.70 24.59 2.33
CA PRO A 289 19.13 26.00 2.39
C PRO A 289 19.22 26.57 3.82
N SER A 290 18.65 25.94 4.85
CA SER A 290 18.64 26.48 6.23
C SER A 290 19.66 25.83 7.17
N PHE A 291 20.30 24.70 6.79
CA PHE A 291 21.19 23.92 7.67
C PHE A 291 20.53 23.51 9.01
N GLU A 292 19.20 23.50 9.04
CA GLU A 292 18.44 23.02 10.17
C GLU A 292 18.24 21.51 10.03
N SER A 293 18.00 20.85 11.15
CA SER A 293 17.69 19.43 11.17
C SER A 293 16.20 19.26 11.46
N ARG A 294 15.51 18.39 10.71
CA ARG A 294 14.09 18.09 11.00
C ARG A 294 14.00 17.35 12.33
N VAL A 295 13.08 17.80 13.17
CA VAL A 295 12.83 17.24 14.49
C VAL A 295 11.88 16.06 14.36
N ILE A 296 12.34 14.87 14.75
CA ILE A 296 11.49 13.70 14.98
C ILE A 296 11.37 13.51 16.48
N TYR A 297 10.14 13.44 16.99
CA TYR A 297 9.90 13.23 18.41
C TYR A 297 10.19 11.77 18.79
N LYS A 298 10.90 11.59 19.90
CA LYS A 298 11.15 10.27 20.48
C LYS A 298 9.83 9.55 20.77
N GLY A 299 9.67 8.37 20.15
CA GLY A 299 8.58 7.44 20.43
C GLY A 299 7.24 7.77 19.77
N GLY A 300 7.22 8.65 18.77
CA GLY A 300 6.07 8.81 17.87
C GLY A 300 6.21 7.94 16.63
N ASP A 301 5.08 7.60 16.01
CA ASP A 301 5.05 7.06 14.66
C ASP A 301 5.18 8.22 13.67
N TYR A 302 6.06 8.08 12.69
CA TYR A 302 6.13 9.02 11.59
C TYR A 302 6.25 8.27 10.28
N PHE A 303 5.30 8.52 9.39
CA PHE A 303 5.35 8.05 8.03
C PHE A 303 6.09 9.07 7.17
N TYR A 304 7.19 8.62 6.55
CA TYR A 304 7.86 9.37 5.49
C TYR A 304 7.31 8.84 4.18
N PRO A 305 6.40 9.59 3.51
CA PRO A 305 5.92 9.17 2.21
C PRO A 305 7.10 9.12 1.25
N GLY A 306 7.12 8.09 0.43
CA GLY A 306 8.04 8.00 -0.68
C GLY A 306 7.45 8.73 -1.87
N THR A 307 7.71 8.20 -3.05
CA THR A 307 7.18 8.73 -4.30
C THR A 307 6.08 7.86 -4.86
N CYS A 308 5.55 6.87 -4.13
CA CYS A 308 4.49 5.99 -4.62
C CYS A 308 3.11 6.58 -4.34
N GLU A 309 2.17 6.46 -5.29
CA GLU A 309 0.77 6.82 -5.01
C GLU A 309 0.20 5.98 -3.85
N ALA A 310 0.61 4.70 -3.79
CA ALA A 310 0.25 3.77 -2.71
C ALA A 310 0.64 4.28 -1.31
N ASP A 311 1.64 5.15 -1.20
CA ASP A 311 1.99 5.75 0.09
C ASP A 311 0.84 6.61 0.62
N GLN A 312 0.16 7.37 -0.25
CA GLN A 312 -1.00 8.17 0.14
C GLN A 312 -2.27 7.32 0.27
N ILE A 313 -2.42 6.29 -0.58
CA ILE A 313 -3.57 5.38 -0.53
C ILE A 313 -3.56 4.56 0.77
N CYS A 314 -2.40 4.14 1.26
CA CYS A 314 -2.31 3.29 2.45
C CYS A 314 -2.03 4.06 3.75
N ASP A 315 -1.96 5.40 3.73
CA ASP A 315 -1.71 6.23 4.93
C ASP A 315 -2.96 6.41 5.79
N PHE A 316 -3.49 5.30 6.33
CA PHE A 316 -4.63 5.31 7.23
C PHE A 316 -4.49 4.27 8.35
N ASP A 317 -4.98 4.59 9.55
CA ASP A 317 -4.77 3.75 10.75
C ASP A 317 -5.70 2.53 10.83
N SER A 318 -6.73 2.43 9.98
CA SER A 318 -7.61 1.26 9.96
C SER A 318 -6.94 0.05 9.29
N ALA A 319 -7.54 -1.11 9.55
CA ALA A 319 -7.23 -2.30 8.78
C ALA A 319 -7.61 -2.09 7.30
N ALA A 320 -6.90 -2.78 6.42
CA ALA A 320 -7.21 -2.86 5.00
C ALA A 320 -8.53 -3.59 4.77
N ASP A 321 -9.38 -3.01 3.91
CA ASP A 321 -10.62 -3.63 3.46
C ASP A 321 -10.40 -4.57 2.26
N ALA A 322 -9.32 -4.36 1.50
CA ALA A 322 -8.97 -5.24 0.39
C ALA A 322 -8.16 -6.44 0.87
N GLU A 323 -8.29 -7.54 0.14
CA GLU A 323 -7.55 -8.77 0.39
C GLU A 323 -6.51 -8.99 -0.70
N ARG A 324 -5.43 -9.72 -0.38
CA ARG A 324 -4.49 -10.20 -1.39
C ARG A 324 -5.13 -11.36 -2.14
N CYS A 325 -4.88 -11.46 -3.44
CA CYS A 325 -5.24 -12.66 -4.20
C CYS A 325 -4.69 -13.91 -3.50
N ALA A 326 -5.50 -14.97 -3.39
CA ALA A 326 -5.08 -16.18 -2.71
C ALA A 326 -3.99 -16.93 -3.49
N GLU A 327 -3.10 -17.64 -2.79
CA GLU A 327 -2.13 -18.52 -3.46
C GLU A 327 -2.82 -19.54 -4.37
N GLY A 328 -2.18 -19.86 -5.50
CA GLY A 328 -2.76 -20.73 -6.52
C GLY A 328 -3.81 -20.08 -7.41
N TYR A 329 -4.15 -18.81 -7.20
CA TYR A 329 -5.06 -18.05 -8.07
C TYR A 329 -4.39 -16.80 -8.63
N VAL A 330 -4.98 -16.29 -9.70
CA VAL A 330 -4.55 -15.07 -10.39
C VAL A 330 -5.72 -14.09 -10.36
N CYS A 331 -5.49 -12.87 -9.90
CA CYS A 331 -6.54 -11.86 -9.81
C CYS A 331 -6.24 -10.70 -10.76
N GLU A 332 -7.23 -10.39 -11.60
CA GLU A 332 -7.22 -9.27 -12.56
C GLU A 332 -7.62 -7.95 -11.89
N GLU A 333 -7.61 -6.85 -12.64
CA GLU A 333 -8.23 -5.58 -12.21
C GLU A 333 -9.70 -5.80 -11.82
N GLU A 334 -10.18 -5.01 -10.87
CA GLU A 334 -11.57 -5.05 -10.41
C GLU A 334 -12.02 -6.41 -9.86
N SER A 335 -11.09 -7.31 -9.51
CA SER A 335 -11.41 -8.63 -8.99
C SER A 335 -12.29 -8.55 -7.75
N THR A 336 -13.50 -9.09 -7.88
CA THR A 336 -14.43 -9.29 -6.77
C THR A 336 -14.10 -10.56 -5.98
N LYS A 337 -14.75 -10.73 -4.83
CA LYS A 337 -14.61 -11.95 -4.03
C LYS A 337 -15.01 -13.22 -4.78
N SER A 338 -16.00 -13.13 -5.66
CA SER A 338 -16.44 -14.28 -6.47
C SER A 338 -15.49 -14.60 -7.61
N GLU A 339 -14.80 -13.59 -8.15
CA GLU A 339 -13.91 -13.74 -9.30
C GLU A 339 -12.49 -14.15 -8.91
N SER A 340 -12.08 -13.85 -7.68
CA SER A 340 -10.74 -14.19 -7.16
C SER A 340 -10.43 -15.69 -7.10
N VAL A 341 -11.43 -16.54 -7.33
CA VAL A 341 -11.30 -18.01 -7.37
C VAL A 341 -11.58 -18.61 -8.75
N LEU A 342 -11.76 -17.78 -9.79
CA LEU A 342 -12.09 -18.26 -11.14
C LEU A 342 -10.87 -18.57 -12.00
N PHE A 343 -9.76 -17.87 -11.77
CA PHE A 343 -8.55 -18.01 -12.58
C PHE A 343 -7.46 -18.72 -11.80
N TYR A 344 -7.25 -19.99 -12.11
CA TYR A 344 -6.19 -20.80 -11.52
C TYR A 344 -4.82 -20.40 -12.06
N CYS A 345 -3.83 -20.47 -11.16
CA CYS A 345 -2.43 -20.53 -11.54
C CYS A 345 -2.20 -21.67 -12.54
N ARG A 346 -1.39 -21.43 -13.57
CA ARG A 346 -1.14 -22.42 -14.61
C ARG A 346 -0.31 -23.60 -14.10
N GLU A 347 -0.68 -24.81 -14.51
CA GLU A 347 0.13 -26.02 -14.32
C GLU A 347 1.60 -25.84 -14.71
N GLY A 348 2.50 -26.55 -14.02
CA GLY A 348 3.95 -26.35 -14.17
C GLY A 348 4.48 -25.06 -13.53
N TYR A 349 3.62 -24.18 -13.04
CA TYR A 349 3.99 -23.02 -12.23
C TYR A 349 3.38 -23.10 -10.83
N VAL A 350 3.89 -22.27 -9.93
CA VAL A 350 3.33 -22.09 -8.59
C VAL A 350 3.11 -20.59 -8.36
N CYS A 351 1.96 -20.24 -7.79
CA CYS A 351 1.57 -18.85 -7.60
C CYS A 351 1.41 -18.57 -6.11
N ASP A 352 2.10 -17.55 -5.61
CA ASP A 352 1.97 -17.07 -4.24
C ASP A 352 0.77 -16.11 -4.11
N PHE A 353 0.52 -15.61 -2.90
CA PHE A 353 -0.44 -14.54 -2.68
C PHE A 353 -0.14 -13.32 -3.57
N GLY A 354 -1.19 -12.66 -4.05
CA GLY A 354 -1.06 -11.45 -4.86
C GLY A 354 -0.50 -11.68 -6.25
N THR A 355 -0.64 -12.89 -6.81
CA THR A 355 -0.21 -13.18 -8.17
C THR A 355 -1.03 -12.39 -9.20
N THR A 356 -0.32 -11.81 -10.16
CA THR A 356 -0.87 -11.02 -11.25
C THR A 356 -0.89 -11.81 -12.56
N PRO A 357 -1.77 -11.45 -13.51
CA PRO A 357 -1.90 -12.13 -14.80
C PRO A 357 -0.73 -11.89 -15.76
N ASP A 358 0.24 -11.06 -15.38
CA ASP A 358 1.36 -10.64 -16.21
C ASP A 358 2.04 -11.82 -16.92
N VAL A 359 2.17 -11.68 -18.24
CA VAL A 359 2.82 -12.70 -19.09
C VAL A 359 4.34 -12.52 -19.17
N SER A 360 4.89 -11.49 -18.53
CA SER A 360 6.33 -11.21 -18.52
C SER A 360 7.01 -11.92 -17.37
N LEU A 361 8.15 -12.57 -17.65
CA LEU A 361 9.03 -13.14 -16.61
C LEU A 361 9.71 -12.05 -15.75
N GLU A 362 9.71 -10.81 -16.23
CA GLU A 362 10.26 -9.65 -15.50
C GLU A 362 9.27 -9.08 -14.50
N ALA A 363 7.98 -9.46 -14.58
CA ALA A 363 6.99 -9.06 -13.60
C ALA A 363 7.27 -9.78 -12.27
N PRO A 364 7.41 -9.05 -11.15
CA PRO A 364 7.85 -9.62 -9.87
C PRO A 364 6.85 -10.64 -9.31
N MET A 365 5.56 -10.48 -9.60
CA MET A 365 4.48 -11.37 -9.12
C MET A 365 3.66 -11.97 -10.26
N GLY A 366 4.20 -12.01 -11.48
CA GLY A 366 3.50 -12.59 -12.61
C GLY A 366 3.26 -14.09 -12.42
N GLN A 367 2.15 -14.60 -12.95
CA GLN A 367 1.80 -16.03 -12.88
C GLN A 367 2.88 -16.99 -13.41
N PHE A 368 3.82 -16.50 -14.23
CA PHE A 368 4.92 -17.29 -14.77
C PHE A 368 6.27 -17.06 -14.07
N HIS A 369 6.28 -16.28 -12.99
CA HIS A 369 7.50 -15.95 -12.26
C HIS A 369 8.17 -17.19 -11.65
N GLN A 370 7.37 -18.08 -11.04
CA GLN A 370 7.89 -19.21 -10.29
C GLN A 370 7.49 -20.54 -10.91
N LEU A 371 8.49 -21.24 -11.46
CA LEU A 371 8.34 -22.60 -11.97
C LEU A 371 8.15 -23.61 -10.84
N CYS A 372 7.41 -24.68 -11.11
CA CYS A 372 7.31 -25.83 -10.21
C CYS A 372 8.71 -26.35 -9.85
N PRO A 373 9.01 -26.63 -8.56
CA PRO A 373 10.33 -27.07 -8.15
C PRO A 373 10.71 -28.44 -8.77
N ALA A 374 12.00 -28.64 -9.03
CA ALA A 374 12.49 -29.90 -9.58
C ALA A 374 12.18 -31.07 -8.62
N GLY A 375 11.83 -32.23 -9.17
CA GLY A 375 11.42 -33.40 -8.39
C GLY A 375 9.94 -33.41 -7.96
N PHE A 376 9.15 -32.40 -8.35
CA PHE A 376 7.72 -32.30 -8.08
C PHE A 376 6.92 -32.02 -9.38
N VAL A 377 5.60 -32.17 -9.28
CA VAL A 377 4.65 -31.95 -10.39
C VAL A 377 3.52 -31.05 -9.91
N CYS A 378 3.29 -29.93 -10.61
CA CYS A 378 2.32 -28.92 -10.21
C CYS A 378 1.13 -28.90 -11.19
N ALA A 379 -0.08 -29.10 -10.68
CA ALA A 379 -1.31 -28.98 -11.45
C ALA A 379 -1.82 -27.52 -11.47
N ASP A 380 -2.87 -27.24 -12.24
CA ASP A 380 -3.55 -25.95 -12.17
C ASP A 380 -3.98 -25.66 -10.72
N GLY A 381 -3.77 -24.42 -10.29
CA GLY A 381 -4.14 -23.96 -8.95
C GLY A 381 -3.13 -24.28 -7.85
N THR A 382 -1.89 -24.68 -8.19
CA THR A 382 -0.87 -24.97 -7.19
C THR A 382 -0.34 -23.68 -6.55
N GLY A 383 -0.65 -23.48 -5.26
CA GLY A 383 -0.08 -22.41 -4.45
C GLY A 383 1.37 -22.69 -4.03
N LEU A 384 2.13 -21.64 -3.72
CA LEU A 384 3.53 -21.76 -3.30
C LEU A 384 3.70 -22.68 -2.09
N GLY A 385 2.81 -22.60 -1.10
CA GLY A 385 2.82 -23.48 0.08
C GLY A 385 2.56 -24.96 -0.22
N GLN A 386 2.07 -25.28 -1.42
CA GLN A 386 1.76 -26.63 -1.89
C GLN A 386 2.69 -27.10 -3.01
N SER A 387 3.72 -26.33 -3.34
CA SER A 387 4.66 -26.61 -4.44
C SER A 387 5.36 -27.97 -4.36
N GLU A 388 5.58 -28.48 -3.14
CA GLU A 388 6.23 -29.77 -2.87
C GLU A 388 5.23 -30.92 -2.57
N ARG A 389 3.92 -30.70 -2.77
CA ARG A 389 2.90 -31.66 -2.37
C ARG A 389 2.92 -32.95 -3.20
N ASN A 390 3.15 -32.85 -4.50
CA ASN A 390 3.07 -33.97 -5.43
C ASN A 390 4.47 -34.31 -5.95
N SER A 391 5.10 -35.32 -5.36
CA SER A 391 6.42 -35.79 -5.82
C SER A 391 6.36 -36.38 -7.22
N CYS A 392 7.48 -36.26 -7.94
CA CYS A 392 7.66 -36.85 -9.25
C CYS A 392 7.33 -38.37 -9.23
N PRO A 393 6.48 -38.86 -10.16
CA PRO A 393 6.14 -40.28 -10.23
C PRO A 393 7.39 -41.17 -10.38
N ALA A 394 7.31 -42.40 -9.85
CA ALA A 394 8.34 -43.40 -10.08
C ALA A 394 8.56 -43.64 -11.59
N ASP A 395 9.79 -43.95 -11.97
CA ASP A 395 10.23 -44.13 -13.36
C ASP A 395 10.14 -42.88 -14.27
N HIS A 396 9.90 -41.69 -13.70
CA HIS A 396 9.89 -40.41 -14.42
C HIS A 396 11.02 -39.47 -13.94
N PHE A 397 11.38 -38.49 -14.76
CA PHE A 397 12.28 -37.41 -14.42
C PHE A 397 11.51 -36.08 -14.54
N CYS A 398 11.44 -35.32 -13.45
CA CYS A 398 10.72 -34.05 -13.38
C CYS A 398 11.71 -32.89 -13.21
N PRO A 399 12.12 -32.21 -14.30
CA PRO A 399 12.85 -30.95 -14.19
C PRO A 399 11.97 -29.85 -13.58
N THR A 400 12.54 -28.67 -13.33
CA THR A 400 11.74 -27.50 -12.95
C THR A 400 10.67 -27.22 -14.01
N GLY A 401 9.47 -26.84 -13.57
CA GLY A 401 8.36 -26.53 -14.47
C GLY A 401 7.52 -27.73 -14.91
N THR A 402 7.62 -28.89 -14.25
CA THR A 402 6.87 -30.09 -14.65
C THR A 402 5.38 -29.94 -14.29
N ALA A 403 4.51 -30.04 -15.31
CA ALA A 403 3.05 -29.99 -15.21
C ALA A 403 2.42 -31.39 -15.03
N SER A 404 1.20 -31.44 -14.44
CA SER A 404 0.50 -32.68 -14.05
C SER A 404 -0.45 -33.24 -15.11
#